data_AF-A0A966VJ64-F1
#
_entry.id   AF-A0A966VJ64-F1
#
_cell.length_a   1.000
_cell.length_b   1.000
_cell.length_c   1.000
_cell.angle_alpha   90.00
_cell.angle_beta   90.00
_cell.angle_gamma   90.00
#
_symmetry.space_group_name_H-M   'P 1'
#
loop_
_entity.id
_entity.type
_entity.pdbx_description
1 polymer ?
#
loop_
_entity_poly.entity_id
_entity_poly.type
_entity_poly.pdbx_seq_one_letter_code
_entity_poly.pdbx_strand_id
1 'polypeptide(L)' 'MVHGYSQNQHDKKQLIEENLELVKKIAFYYLGRVGKVVEIDDLLQLGMVGLVEAAHNYTPKENVNFEVYARLRIMIL' A
#
# COMPACT_ATOMS: atom_id res chain seq x y z
N MET A 1 -26.96 13.73 12.37
CA MET A 1 -26.07 12.66 12.90
C MET A 1 -25.10 12.30 11.78
N VAL A 2 -23.90 12.90 11.74
CA VAL A 2 -22.91 12.70 10.65
C VAL A 2 -21.49 12.67 11.23
N HIS A 3 -21.11 11.60 11.94
CA HIS A 3 -19.77 11.51 12.56
C HIS A 3 -18.97 10.24 12.20
N GLY A 4 -19.46 9.39 11.29
CA GLY A 4 -18.78 8.13 10.93
C GLY A 4 -17.87 8.18 9.70
N TYR A 5 -18.10 9.11 8.75
CA TYR A 5 -17.41 9.10 7.45
C TYR A 5 -16.04 9.77 7.47
N SER A 6 -15.85 10.84 8.26
CA SER A 6 -14.63 11.65 8.22
C SER A 6 -13.44 11.02 8.96
N GLN A 7 -13.66 10.26 10.04
CA GLN A 7 -12.54 9.64 10.77
C GLN A 7 -11.91 8.49 9.99
N ASN A 8 -12.73 7.63 9.38
CA ASN A 8 -12.24 6.47 8.63
C ASN A 8 -11.47 6.87 7.36
N GLN A 9 -11.85 8.00 6.74
CA GLN A 9 -11.19 8.50 5.53
C GLN A 9 -9.87 9.21 5.85
N HIS A 10 -9.80 9.91 6.99
CA HIS A 10 -8.56 10.53 7.47
C HIS A 10 -7.52 9.46 7.85
N ASP A 11 -7.95 8.41 8.54
CA ASP A 11 -7.11 7.29 8.95
C ASP A 11 -6.52 6.57 7.72
N LYS A 12 -7.33 6.31 6.69
CA LYS A 12 -6.86 5.69 5.43
C LYS A 12 -5.85 6.55 4.69
N LYS A 13 -6.09 7.87 4.60
CA LYS A 13 -5.16 8.78 3.94
C LYS A 13 -3.82 8.79 4.66
N GLN A 14 -3.84 8.83 5.99
CA GLN A 14 -2.64 8.76 6.82
C GLN A 14 -1.88 7.44 6.61
N LEU A 15 -2.58 6.30 6.61
CA LEU A 15 -1.98 5.00 6.32
C LEU A 15 -1.31 4.96 4.94
N ILE A 16 -1.93 5.55 3.92
CA ILE A 16 -1.32 5.66 2.59
C ILE A 16 -0.07 6.54 2.64
N GLU A 17 -0.16 7.75 3.21
CA GLU A 17 0.93 8.72 3.27
C GLU A 17 2.15 8.18 4.03
N GLU A 18 1.94 7.51 5.16
CA GLU A 18 2.99 6.90 5.97
C GLU A 18 3.69 5.71 5.29
N ASN A 19 3.06 5.12 4.26
CA ASN A 19 3.55 3.90 3.60
C ASN A 19 3.90 4.11 2.12
N LEU A 20 3.95 5.36 1.63
CA LEU A 20 4.39 5.66 0.26
C LEU A 20 5.82 5.18 -0.01
N GLU A 21 6.71 5.28 0.97
CA GLU A 21 8.09 4.79 0.84
C GLU A 21 8.17 3.26 0.73
N LEU A 22 7.20 2.54 1.28
CA LEU A 22 7.12 1.08 1.19
C LEU A 22 6.93 0.64 -0.26
N VAL A 23 6.06 1.32 -1.01
CA VAL A 23 5.82 1.07 -2.43
C VAL A 23 7.11 1.24 -3.23
N LYS A 24 7.86 2.32 -3.00
CA LYS A 24 9.15 2.55 -3.65
C LYS A 24 10.16 1.45 -3.34
N LYS A 25 10.30 1.08 -2.06
CA LYS A 25 11.22 0.01 -1.63
C LYS A 25 10.88 -1.32 -2.30
N ILE A 26 9.60 -1.67 -2.38
CA ILE A 26 9.14 -2.89 -3.05
C ILE A 26 9.43 -2.80 -4.56
N ALA A 27 9.05 -1.71 -5.22
CA ALA A 27 9.28 -1.53 -6.65
C ALA A 27 10.77 -1.67 -7.04
N PHE A 28 11.68 -1.06 -6.28
CA PHE A 28 13.13 -1.24 -6.50
C PHE A 28 13.62 -2.66 -6.22
N TYR A 29 13.10 -3.32 -5.17
CA TYR A 29 13.41 -4.72 -4.88
C TYR A 29 12.99 -5.64 -6.03
N TYR A 30 11.81 -5.39 -6.63
CA TYR A 30 11.30 -6.15 -7.76
C TYR A 30 12.05 -5.89 -9.05
N LEU A 31 12.43 -4.64 -9.32
CA LEU A 31 13.24 -4.28 -10.49
C LEU A 31 14.55 -5.10 -10.56
N GLY A 32 15.18 -5.32 -9.40
CA GLY A 32 16.39 -6.16 -9.30
C GLY A 32 16.17 -7.65 -9.55
N ARG A 33 14.93 -8.16 -9.42
CA ARG A 33 14.58 -9.57 -9.58
C ARG A 33 13.91 -9.93 -10.90
N VAL A 34 13.02 -9.07 -11.39
CA VAL A 34 12.20 -9.34 -12.58
C VAL A 34 12.94 -8.92 -13.87
N GLY A 35 14.01 -8.13 -13.74
CA GLY A 35 14.80 -7.65 -14.88
C GLY A 35 14.00 -6.71 -15.79
N LYS A 36 14.59 -6.32 -16.94
CA LYS A 36 14.08 -5.31 -17.90
C LYS A 36 12.70 -5.61 -18.53
N VAL A 37 11.99 -6.63 -18.06
CA VAL A 37 10.66 -7.01 -18.57
C VAL A 37 9.58 -6.02 -18.12
N VAL A 38 9.78 -5.34 -16.99
CA VAL A 38 8.82 -4.39 -16.43
C VAL A 38 9.50 -3.04 -16.16
N GLU A 39 8.83 -1.95 -16.54
CA GLU A 39 9.28 -0.58 -16.25
C GLU A 39 9.03 -0.21 -14.79
N ILE A 40 9.94 0.58 -14.21
CA ILE A 40 9.84 0.99 -12.81
C ILE A 40 8.58 1.82 -12.53
N ASP A 41 8.16 2.67 -13.49
CA ASP A 41 6.94 3.45 -13.38
C ASP A 41 5.69 2.57 -13.29
N ASP A 42 5.67 1.45 -14.01
CA ASP A 42 4.57 0.48 -13.97
C ASP A 42 4.50 -0.20 -12.61
N LEU A 43 5.64 -0.63 -12.06
CA LEU A 43 5.73 -1.19 -10.69
C LEU A 43 5.29 -0.18 -9.61
N LEU A 44 5.65 1.09 -9.78
CA LEU A 44 5.25 2.14 -8.84
C LEU A 44 3.75 2.39 -8.91
N GLN A 45 3.15 2.40 -10.11
CA GLN A 45 1.70 2.55 -10.27
C GLN A 45 0.94 1.37 -9.69
N LEU A 46 1.32 0.14 -10.06
CA LEU A 46 0.71 -1.09 -9.53
C LEU A 46 0.83 -1.16 -8.01
N GLY A 47 2.00 -0.82 -7.47
CA GLY A 47 2.22 -0.81 -6.03
C GLY A 47 1.42 0.27 -5.30
N MET A 48 1.21 1.43 -5.94
CA MET A 48 0.36 2.50 -5.39
C MET A 48 -1.11 2.08 -5.35
N VAL A 49 -1.61 1.44 -6.41
CA VAL A 49 -2.97 0.88 -6.44
C VAL A 49 -3.14 -0.16 -5.32
N GLY A 50 -2.18 -1.07 -5.18
CA GLY A 50 -2.20 -2.07 -4.11
C GLY A 50 -2.11 -1.49 -2.70
N LEU A 51 -1.37 -0.39 -2.51
CA LEU A 51 -1.32 0.32 -1.24
C LEU A 51 -2.67 0.95 -0.89
N VAL A 52 -3.31 1.61 -1.87
CA VAL A 52 -4.63 2.22 -1.69
C VAL A 52 -5.66 1.14 -1.35
N GLU A 53 -5.70 0.05 -2.12
CA GLU A 53 -6.59 -1.07 -1.83
C GLU A 53 -6.30 -1.70 -0.46
N ALA A 54 -5.04 -1.82 -0.06
CA ALA A 54 -4.68 -2.29 1.27
C ALA A 54 -5.23 -1.34 2.35
N ALA A 55 -5.07 -0.03 2.22
CA ALA A 55 -5.63 0.93 3.17
C ALA A 55 -7.16 0.85 3.25
N HIS A 56 -7.83 0.63 2.11
CA HIS A 56 -9.28 0.47 2.09
C HIS A 56 -9.78 -0.81 2.77
N ASN A 57 -9.03 -1.91 2.64
CA ASN A 57 -9.39 -3.23 3.17
C ASN A 57 -8.77 -3.53 4.55
N TYR A 58 -7.88 -2.67 5.03
CA TYR A 58 -7.25 -2.85 6.33
C TYR A 58 -8.29 -2.74 7.44
N THR A 59 -8.41 -3.81 8.21
CA THR A 59 -9.15 -3.83 9.46
C THR A 59 -8.12 -3.99 10.57
N PRO A 60 -7.94 -2.98 11.44
CA PRO A 60 -6.97 -3.07 12.53
C PRO A 60 -7.31 -4.29 13.40
N LYS A 61 -6.33 -5.20 13.51
CA LYS A 61 -6.39 -6.36 14.39
C LYS A 61 -5.25 -6.26 15.39
N GLU A 62 -5.48 -6.76 16.60
CA GLU A 62 -4.44 -6.81 17.62
C GLU A 62 -3.20 -7.53 17.08
N ASN A 63 -2.04 -6.88 17.18
CA ASN A 63 -0.72 -7.35 16.76
C ASN A 63 -0.42 -7.41 15.25
N VAL A 64 -1.25 -6.84 14.37
CA VAL A 64 -0.90 -6.72 12.94
C VAL A 64 -0.81 -5.25 12.56
N ASN A 65 0.42 -4.77 12.34
CA ASN A 65 0.63 -3.43 11.81
C ASN A 65 0.28 -3.38 10.31
N PHE A 66 -0.26 -2.24 9.87
CA PHE A 66 -0.61 -1.98 8.48
C PHE A 66 0.55 -2.24 7.52
N GLU A 67 1.80 -1.93 7.88
CA GLU A 67 2.98 -2.20 7.05
C GLU A 67 3.11 -3.69 6.67
N VAL A 68 2.84 -4.60 7.62
CA VAL A 68 2.89 -6.05 7.40
C VAL A 68 1.76 -6.49 6.47
N TYR A 69 0.57 -5.93 6.67
CA TYR A 69 -0.59 -6.19 5.83
C TYR A 69 -0.40 -5.68 4.39
N ALA A 70 0.08 -4.44 4.23
CA ALA A 70 0.32 -3.79 2.95
C ALA A 70 1.39 -4.52 2.12
N ARG A 71 2.48 -4.98 2.75
CA ARG A 71 3.53 -5.76 2.07
C ARG A 71 3.01 -7.00 1.33
N LEU A 72 1.98 -7.66 1.87
CA LEU A 72 1.39 -8.84 1.25
C LEU A 72 0.51 -8.51 0.04
N ARG A 73 -0.07 -7.30 0.00
CA ARG A 73 -1.08 -6.90 -1.01
C ARG A 73 -0.51 -6.08 -2.16
N ILE A 74 0.51 -5.26 -1.90
CA ILE A 74 1.24 -4.47 -2.90
C ILE A 74 1.84 -5.36 -4.01
N MET A 75 2.03 -6.65 -3.75
CA MET A 75 2.72 -7.61 -4.63
C MET A 75 1.78 -8.57 -5.41
N ILE A 76 0.49 -8.66 -5.04
CA ILE A 76 -0.45 -9.67 -5.58
C ILE A 76 -1.40 -9.12 -6.66
N LEU A 77 -1.41 -7.80 -6.86
CA LEU A 77 -2.16 -7.17 -7.96
C LEU A 77 -1.33 -7.10 -9.24
#